data_AF-A0AA40DRH1-F1
#
_entry.id   AF-A0AA40DRH1-F1
#
_cell.length_a   1.000
_cell.length_b   1.000
_cell.length_c   1.000
_cell.angle_alpha   90.00
_cell.angle_beta   90.00
_cell.angle_gamma   90.00
#
_symmetry.space_group_name_H-M   'P 1'
#
loop_
_entity.id
_entity.type
_entity.pdbx_description
1 polymer ?
#
loop_
_entity_poly.entity_id
_entity_poly.type
_entity_poly.pdbx_seq_one_letter_code
_entity_poly.pdbx_strand_id
1 'polypeptide(L)'
;MCHGEFESLKAIDNVSPGFVPKPYAWGQIASEEGSYFLLVEFRHIGCQPAEPLKLASRLADMHLRSVSPTGKFGFHIATCHAKIIQAIDVWDDSWCVVFGRHRGHIIDLASSVVPRLLLPLQSDGRVLKPSLVHGDCWDGNTAMDMKSGEAFIFDVCSFYGHNEYDTGNWRAPRHRLNMTTLCKLFCPDTLRQEMELLRERKASRGGSVVAENAMIAKNTSSEEEEEQEEEEEEEEK
;
A
#
# COMPACT_ATOMS: atom_id res chain seq x y z
N MET A 1 -3.13 -2.70 23.27
CA MET A 1 -3.50 -3.63 22.19
C MET A 1 -5.01 -3.86 22.15
N CYS A 2 -5.61 -4.61 23.08
CA CYS A 2 -7.04 -4.94 23.06
C CYS A 2 -7.99 -3.73 22.92
N HIS A 3 -7.75 -2.64 23.65
CA HIS A 3 -8.55 -1.42 23.52
C HIS A 3 -8.49 -0.82 22.10
N GLY A 4 -7.30 -0.74 21.52
CA GLY A 4 -7.10 -0.20 20.17
C GLY A 4 -7.78 -1.05 19.10
N GLU A 5 -7.66 -2.37 19.20
CA GLU A 5 -8.33 -3.30 18.28
C GLU A 5 -9.86 -3.26 18.45
N PHE A 6 -10.37 -3.21 19.69
CA PHE A 6 -11.80 -3.07 19.95
C PHE A 6 -12.40 -1.81 19.30
N GLU A 7 -11.77 -0.66 19.48
CA GLU A 7 -12.23 0.59 18.88
C GLU A 7 -12.08 0.58 17.34
N SER A 8 -11.06 -0.11 16.82
CA SER A 8 -10.88 -0.32 15.38
C SER A 8 -12.00 -1.17 14.77
N LEU A 9 -12.30 -2.32 15.39
CA LEU A 9 -13.40 -3.20 15.00
C LEU A 9 -14.73 -2.45 15.04
N LYS A 10 -14.98 -1.68 16.09
CA LYS A 10 -16.20 -0.89 16.25
C LYS A 10 -16.32 0.19 15.18
N ALA A 11 -15.21 0.87 14.85
CA ALA A 11 -15.19 1.87 13.79
C ALA A 11 -15.54 1.24 12.42
N ILE A 12 -14.95 0.08 12.10
CA ILE A 12 -15.22 -0.62 10.84
C ILE A 12 -16.64 -1.18 10.81
N ASP A 13 -17.11 -1.85 11.87
CA ASP A 13 -18.46 -2.44 11.93
C ASP A 13 -19.56 -1.37 11.76
N ASN A 14 -19.36 -0.17 12.30
CA ASN A 14 -20.27 0.96 12.10
C ASN A 14 -20.36 1.42 10.63
N VAL A 15 -19.27 1.32 9.86
CA VAL A 15 -19.23 1.74 8.45
C VAL A 15 -19.66 0.59 7.53
N SER A 16 -19.12 -0.61 7.75
CA SER A 16 -19.31 -1.79 6.91
C SER A 16 -19.66 -3.02 7.77
N PRO A 17 -20.93 -3.11 8.23
CA PRO A 17 -21.37 -4.23 9.06
C PRO A 17 -21.04 -5.59 8.43
N GLY A 18 -20.53 -6.49 9.27
CA GLY A 18 -20.13 -7.84 8.86
C GLY A 18 -18.84 -7.93 8.03
N PHE A 19 -18.13 -6.81 7.79
CA PHE A 19 -16.79 -6.86 7.19
C PHE A 19 -15.71 -7.23 8.20
N VAL A 20 -15.97 -7.04 9.48
CA VAL A 20 -15.14 -7.46 10.61
C VAL A 20 -15.96 -8.35 11.54
N PRO A 21 -15.32 -9.18 12.40
CA PRO A 21 -16.01 -9.79 13.53
C PRO A 21 -16.61 -8.72 14.44
N LYS A 22 -17.90 -8.87 14.79
CA LYS A 22 -18.55 -7.91 15.69
C LYS A 22 -17.85 -7.86 17.05
N PRO A 23 -17.39 -6.68 17.53
CA PRO A 23 -16.81 -6.56 18.86
C PRO A 23 -17.90 -6.52 19.94
N TYR A 24 -17.69 -7.25 21.04
CA TYR A 24 -18.62 -7.31 22.16
C TYR A 24 -18.10 -6.61 23.41
N ALA A 25 -16.85 -6.89 23.79
CA ALA A 25 -16.25 -6.30 24.99
C ALA A 25 -14.73 -6.38 24.94
N TRP A 26 -14.08 -5.55 25.75
CA TRP A 26 -12.67 -5.69 26.10
C TRP A 26 -12.49 -5.26 27.56
N GLY A 27 -11.40 -5.68 28.21
CA GLY A 27 -11.12 -5.26 29.58
C GLY A 27 -9.91 -5.94 30.18
N GLN A 28 -9.57 -5.54 31.40
CA GLN A 28 -8.56 -6.20 32.20
C GLN A 28 -9.15 -7.42 32.91
N ILE A 29 -8.41 -8.52 32.98
CA ILE A 29 -8.82 -9.72 33.71
C ILE A 29 -8.70 -9.42 35.21
N ALA A 30 -9.81 -9.52 35.95
CA ALA A 30 -9.86 -9.14 37.36
C ALA A 30 -8.88 -9.93 38.25
N SER A 31 -8.62 -11.20 37.90
CA SER A 31 -7.72 -12.08 38.66
C SER A 31 -6.24 -11.91 38.32
N GLU A 32 -5.89 -11.15 37.27
CA GLU A 32 -4.52 -11.07 36.75
C GLU A 32 -4.17 -9.64 36.30
N GLU A 33 -3.28 -8.98 37.05
CA GLU A 33 -2.82 -7.66 36.69
C GLU A 33 -1.98 -7.68 35.40
N GLY A 34 -2.24 -6.75 34.48
CA GLY A 34 -1.56 -6.69 33.18
C GLY A 34 -2.08 -7.67 32.12
N SER A 35 -3.01 -8.57 32.45
CA SER A 35 -3.70 -9.43 31.48
C SER A 35 -4.99 -8.77 31.00
N TYR A 36 -5.22 -8.80 29.69
CA TYR A 36 -6.40 -8.18 29.06
C TYR A 36 -7.11 -9.19 28.15
N PHE A 37 -8.40 -8.97 27.93
CA PHE A 37 -9.21 -9.75 27.00
C PHE A 37 -9.85 -8.85 25.93
N LEU A 38 -10.15 -9.47 24.80
CA LEU A 38 -11.00 -8.95 23.74
C LEU A 38 -12.02 -10.05 23.39
N LEU A 39 -13.29 -9.70 23.38
CA LEU A 39 -14.40 -10.59 23.04
C LEU A 39 -15.04 -10.09 21.74
N VAL A 40 -15.03 -10.96 20.72
CA VAL A 40 -15.52 -10.67 19.36
C VAL A 40 -16.35 -11.84 18.84
N GLU A 41 -17.10 -11.61 17.76
CA GLU A 41 -17.83 -12.64 17.02
C GLU A 41 -16.91 -13.77 16.56
N PHE A 42 -17.33 -15.01 16.80
CA PHE A 42 -16.68 -16.16 16.22
C PHE A 42 -17.10 -16.32 14.75
N ARG A 43 -16.15 -16.25 13.82
CA ARG A 43 -16.35 -16.43 12.38
C ARG A 43 -15.79 -17.78 11.94
N HIS A 44 -16.57 -18.53 11.16
CA HIS A 44 -16.07 -19.76 10.55
C HIS A 44 -15.32 -19.40 9.27
N ILE A 45 -14.00 -19.63 9.25
CA ILE A 45 -13.19 -19.39 8.05
C ILE A 45 -13.46 -20.51 7.04
N GLY A 46 -13.95 -20.13 5.85
CA GLY A 46 -14.07 -21.03 4.71
C GLY A 46 -12.74 -21.18 3.97
N CYS A 47 -12.10 -20.05 3.65
CA CYS A 47 -10.73 -20.05 3.12
C CYS A 47 -9.97 -18.76 3.48
N GLN A 48 -8.64 -18.86 3.43
CA GLN A 48 -7.70 -17.78 3.75
C GLN A 48 -6.50 -17.86 2.78
N PRO A 49 -6.06 -16.74 2.16
CA PRO A 49 -6.62 -15.39 2.26
C PRO A 49 -8.01 -15.27 1.60
N ALA A 50 -8.66 -14.12 1.79
CA ALA A 50 -9.91 -13.80 1.10
C ALA A 50 -9.75 -13.82 -0.43
N GLU A 51 -10.87 -14.01 -1.13
CA GLU A 51 -10.91 -13.90 -2.59
C GLU A 51 -10.67 -12.43 -3.01
N PRO A 52 -9.72 -12.16 -3.94
CA PRO A 52 -9.32 -10.82 -4.34
C PRO A 52 -10.44 -9.84 -4.71
N LEU A 53 -11.40 -10.24 -5.54
CA LEU A 53 -12.47 -9.36 -6.02
C LEU A 53 -13.42 -8.99 -4.88
N LYS A 54 -13.83 -9.96 -4.07
CA LYS A 54 -14.70 -9.73 -2.92
C LYS A 54 -14.02 -8.85 -1.87
N LEU A 55 -12.75 -9.11 -1.58
CA LEU A 55 -11.98 -8.28 -0.64
C LEU A 55 -11.84 -6.85 -1.16
N ALA A 56 -11.40 -6.67 -2.41
CA ALA A 56 -11.21 -5.35 -3.01
C ALA A 56 -12.51 -4.54 -3.03
N SER A 57 -13.64 -5.19 -3.38
CA SER A 57 -14.95 -4.54 -3.37
C SER A 57 -15.37 -4.08 -1.98
N ARG A 58 -15.21 -4.91 -0.94
CA ARG A 58 -15.56 -4.56 0.43
C ARG A 58 -14.64 -3.48 1.01
N LEU A 59 -13.35 -3.55 0.71
CA LEU A 59 -12.36 -2.56 1.14
C LEU A 59 -12.62 -1.20 0.51
N ALA A 60 -12.86 -1.16 -0.81
CA ALA A 60 -13.18 0.07 -1.52
C ALA A 60 -14.48 0.70 -1.01
N ASP A 61 -15.53 -0.11 -0.78
CA ASP A 61 -16.79 0.35 -0.20
C ASP A 61 -16.60 0.96 1.20
N MET A 62 -15.82 0.32 2.08
CA MET A 62 -15.48 0.87 3.39
C MET A 62 -14.71 2.20 3.28
N HIS A 63 -13.68 2.25 2.44
CA HIS A 63 -12.90 3.47 2.20
C HIS A 63 -13.79 4.60 1.67
N LEU A 64 -14.73 4.31 0.76
CA LEU A 64 -15.65 5.27 0.16
C LEU A 64 -16.71 5.76 1.15
N ARG A 65 -17.33 4.88 1.94
CA ARG A 65 -18.42 5.22 2.87
C ARG A 65 -17.96 5.81 4.19
N SER A 66 -16.72 5.52 4.61
CA SER A 66 -16.19 6.06 5.86
C SER A 66 -16.09 7.59 5.83
N VAL A 67 -16.41 8.21 6.96
CA VAL A 67 -16.28 9.66 7.18
C VAL A 67 -15.49 9.86 8.46
N SER A 68 -14.43 10.66 8.41
CA SER A 68 -13.68 11.05 9.61
C SER A 68 -14.58 11.89 10.52
N PRO A 69 -14.68 11.58 11.83
CA PRO A 69 -15.53 12.33 12.75
C PRO A 69 -15.09 13.78 12.91
N THR A 70 -13.84 14.10 12.55
CA THR A 70 -13.26 15.45 12.59
C THR A 70 -13.04 16.05 11.21
N GLY A 71 -13.25 15.28 10.15
CA GLY A 71 -12.81 15.63 8.79
C GLY A 71 -11.29 15.56 8.57
N LYS A 72 -10.51 15.10 9.57
CA LYS A 72 -9.04 15.05 9.55
C LYS A 72 -8.48 13.62 9.55
N PHE A 73 -7.17 13.49 9.31
CA PHE A 73 -6.45 12.22 9.47
C PHE A 73 -6.12 11.94 10.94
N GLY A 74 -6.10 10.66 11.29
CA GLY A 74 -5.76 10.15 12.62
C GLY A 74 -6.89 9.38 13.30
N PHE A 75 -6.86 9.30 14.62
CA PHE A 75 -7.79 8.50 15.42
C PHE A 75 -7.90 9.05 16.85
N HIS A 76 -8.94 8.66 17.58
CA HIS A 76 -9.18 9.15 18.95
C HIS A 76 -8.28 8.51 20.00
N ILE A 77 -7.65 7.38 19.69
CA ILE A 77 -6.71 6.68 20.57
C ILE A 77 -5.55 6.10 19.75
N ALA A 78 -4.46 5.76 20.43
CA ALA A 78 -3.36 5.05 19.79
C ALA A 78 -3.77 3.58 19.57
N THR A 79 -3.45 3.04 18.40
CA THR A 79 -3.60 1.61 18.09
C THR A 79 -2.24 0.90 18.15
N CYS A 80 -2.23 -0.41 17.93
CA CYS A 80 -0.99 -1.18 17.89
C CYS A 80 -0.96 -2.04 16.62
N HIS A 81 0.16 -2.02 15.92
CA HIS A 81 0.49 -3.06 14.95
C HIS A 81 1.35 -4.09 15.68
N ALA A 82 0.78 -5.26 15.99
CA ALA A 82 1.40 -6.22 16.91
C ALA A 82 1.88 -5.49 18.20
N LYS A 83 3.18 -5.54 18.52
CA LYS A 83 3.76 -4.89 19.72
C LYS A 83 4.18 -3.43 19.49
N ILE A 84 3.98 -2.88 18.29
CA ILE A 84 4.41 -1.53 17.93
C ILE A 84 3.24 -0.57 18.06
N ILE A 85 3.40 0.47 18.88
CA ILE A 85 2.39 1.53 19.03
C ILE A 85 2.34 2.36 17.75
N GLN A 86 1.12 2.61 17.27
CA GLN A 86 0.87 3.56 16.20
C GLN A 86 0.53 4.92 16.82
N ALA A 87 1.42 5.91 16.65
CA ALA A 87 1.25 7.27 17.15
C ALA A 87 0.27 8.09 16.27
N ILE A 88 -0.96 7.59 16.16
CA ILE A 88 -2.05 8.13 15.33
C ILE A 88 -3.19 8.75 16.16
N ASP A 89 -2.99 8.88 17.48
CA ASP A 89 -3.87 9.54 18.47
C ASP A 89 -3.85 11.07 18.35
N VAL A 90 -3.93 11.55 17.13
CA VAL A 90 -3.87 12.96 16.75
C VAL A 90 -4.92 13.22 15.69
N TRP A 91 -5.23 14.50 15.44
CA TRP A 91 -6.05 14.91 14.31
C TRP A 91 -5.32 16.00 13.54
N ASP A 92 -4.98 15.71 12.29
CA ASP A 92 -4.23 16.63 11.44
C ASP A 92 -4.79 16.65 10.01
N ASP A 93 -4.76 17.82 9.38
CA ASP A 93 -5.21 17.99 7.99
C ASP A 93 -4.19 17.43 6.99
N SER A 94 -2.93 17.23 7.41
CA SER A 94 -1.84 16.69 6.61
C SER A 94 -1.66 15.19 6.83
N TRP A 95 -1.89 14.41 5.78
CA TRP A 95 -1.55 12.99 5.75
C TRP A 95 -0.05 12.76 5.95
N CYS A 96 0.79 13.65 5.41
CA CYS A 96 2.24 13.58 5.59
C CYS A 96 2.65 13.64 7.07
N VAL A 97 1.99 14.50 7.86
CA VAL A 97 2.25 14.64 9.30
C VAL A 97 1.85 13.36 10.03
N VAL A 98 0.63 12.86 9.81
CA VAL A 98 0.14 11.65 10.50
C VAL A 98 0.96 10.42 10.12
N PHE A 99 1.26 10.22 8.83
CA PHE A 99 2.08 9.09 8.38
C PHE A 99 3.52 9.17 8.90
N GLY A 100 4.10 10.38 8.93
CA GLY A 100 5.43 10.61 9.49
C GLY A 100 5.50 10.25 10.97
N ARG A 101 4.48 10.61 11.77
CA ARG A 101 4.39 10.22 13.18
C ARG A 101 4.21 8.72 13.36
N HIS A 102 3.31 8.11 12.58
CA HIS A 102 3.05 6.67 12.60
C HIS A 102 4.32 5.85 12.31
N ARG A 103 5.18 6.30 11.38
CA ARG A 103 6.45 5.63 11.01
C ARG A 103 7.69 6.17 11.73
N GLY A 104 7.53 7.16 12.61
CA GLY A 104 8.63 7.88 13.25
C GLY A 104 9.54 7.00 14.12
N HIS A 105 9.04 5.85 14.58
CA HIS A 105 9.81 4.88 15.34
C HIS A 105 10.74 4.00 14.49
N ILE A 106 10.55 3.97 13.16
CA ILE A 106 11.17 2.93 12.33
C ILE A 106 12.47 3.39 11.65
N ILE A 107 12.65 4.63 11.18
CA ILE A 107 13.95 5.07 10.59
C ILE A 107 14.08 6.61 10.55
N ASP A 108 15.24 7.17 10.91
CA ASP A 108 15.61 8.58 10.64
C ASP A 108 15.49 8.96 9.14
N LEU A 109 15.61 8.00 8.23
CA LEU A 109 15.45 8.17 6.77
C LEU A 109 14.02 8.58 6.39
N ALA A 110 13.03 8.22 7.19
CA ALA A 110 11.63 8.57 6.93
C ALA A 110 11.42 10.09 6.97
N SER A 111 12.22 10.83 7.75
CA SER A 111 12.13 12.28 7.87
C SER A 111 12.34 13.02 6.54
N SER A 112 13.15 12.45 5.64
CA SER A 112 13.46 13.05 4.34
C SER A 112 12.61 12.48 3.20
N VAL A 113 12.29 11.18 3.26
CA VAL A 113 11.55 10.49 2.19
C VAL A 113 10.06 10.75 2.27
N VAL A 114 9.47 10.72 3.48
CA VAL A 114 8.02 10.87 3.67
C VAL A 114 7.53 12.22 3.14
N PRO A 115 8.14 13.38 3.47
CA PRO A 115 7.68 14.65 2.93
C PRO A 115 7.78 14.73 1.41
N ARG A 116 8.87 14.21 0.82
CA ARG A 116 9.07 14.24 -0.64
C ARG A 116 8.03 13.42 -1.41
N LEU A 117 7.53 12.33 -0.82
CA LEU A 117 6.54 11.46 -1.46
C LEU A 117 5.10 11.90 -1.15
N LEU A 118 4.82 12.35 0.08
CA LEU A 118 3.44 12.58 0.54
C LEU A 118 2.98 14.03 0.45
N LEU A 119 3.86 15.04 0.59
CA LEU A 119 3.45 16.44 0.45
C LEU A 119 2.86 16.74 -0.94
N PRO A 120 3.40 16.22 -2.05
CA PRO A 120 2.80 16.45 -3.36
C PRO A 120 1.34 15.99 -3.43
N LEU A 121 0.93 14.95 -2.70
CA LEU A 121 -0.44 14.43 -2.74
C LEU A 121 -1.50 15.44 -2.24
N GLN A 122 -1.09 16.43 -1.46
CA GLN A 122 -1.96 17.52 -0.96
C GLN A 122 -1.49 18.92 -1.42
N SER A 123 -0.53 18.99 -2.37
CA SER A 123 -0.09 20.26 -2.98
C SER A 123 -0.97 20.64 -4.17
N ASP A 124 -0.82 21.88 -4.66
CA ASP A 124 -1.44 22.36 -5.91
C ASP A 124 -2.98 22.22 -5.93
N GLY A 125 -3.61 22.40 -4.75
CA GLY A 125 -5.06 22.29 -4.60
C GLY A 125 -5.59 20.85 -4.53
N ARG A 126 -4.73 19.83 -4.54
CA ARG A 126 -5.15 18.44 -4.32
C ARG A 126 -5.63 18.24 -2.89
N VAL A 127 -6.73 17.52 -2.74
CA VAL A 127 -7.33 17.20 -1.44
C VAL A 127 -7.41 15.69 -1.30
N LEU A 128 -6.84 15.16 -0.23
CA LEU A 128 -6.98 13.76 0.14
C LEU A 128 -8.14 13.60 1.11
N LYS A 129 -8.95 12.56 0.89
CA LYS A 129 -10.00 12.16 1.82
C LYS A 129 -9.40 11.30 2.95
N PRO A 130 -9.56 11.68 4.23
CA PRO A 130 -9.31 10.76 5.34
C PRO A 130 -10.31 9.60 5.29
N SER A 131 -9.81 8.42 4.97
CA SER A 131 -10.58 7.19 4.83
C SER A 131 -10.26 6.27 5.99
N LEU A 132 -11.27 5.62 6.57
CA LEU A 132 -11.03 4.61 7.60
C LEU A 132 -10.26 3.45 6.94
N VAL A 133 -9.09 3.12 7.47
CA VAL A 133 -8.24 2.03 6.97
C VAL A 133 -8.21 0.86 7.95
N HIS A 134 -7.89 -0.34 7.47
CA HIS A 134 -7.63 -1.51 8.32
C HIS A 134 -6.37 -1.32 9.16
N GLY A 135 -5.31 -0.74 8.59
CA GLY A 135 -4.05 -0.45 9.30
C GLY A 135 -3.02 -1.58 9.29
N ASP A 136 -3.43 -2.80 8.94
CA ASP A 136 -2.58 -3.98 8.76
C ASP A 136 -3.20 -4.98 7.76
N CYS A 137 -3.62 -4.48 6.60
CA CYS A 137 -4.29 -5.31 5.61
C CYS A 137 -3.27 -6.13 4.82
N TRP A 138 -3.15 -7.43 5.12
CA TRP A 138 -2.35 -8.38 4.36
C TRP A 138 -3.05 -9.74 4.33
N ASP A 139 -2.58 -10.67 3.50
CA ASP A 139 -3.22 -11.98 3.27
C ASP A 139 -3.63 -12.70 4.57
N GLY A 140 -2.78 -12.66 5.60
CA GLY A 140 -3.02 -13.29 6.90
C GLY A 140 -4.19 -12.71 7.70
N ASN A 141 -4.60 -11.48 7.42
CA ASN A 141 -5.67 -10.78 8.14
C ASN A 141 -6.98 -10.72 7.34
N THR A 142 -7.13 -11.57 6.32
CA THR A 142 -8.27 -11.59 5.40
C THR A 142 -8.78 -13.01 5.24
N ALA A 143 -10.10 -13.21 5.21
CA ALA A 143 -10.67 -14.53 4.98
C ALA A 143 -12.03 -14.45 4.27
N MET A 144 -12.47 -15.60 3.75
CA MET A 144 -13.85 -15.80 3.34
C MET A 144 -14.63 -16.43 4.48
N ASP A 145 -15.77 -15.84 4.83
CA ASP A 145 -16.67 -16.44 5.81
C ASP A 145 -17.38 -17.65 5.21
N MET A 146 -17.37 -18.76 5.94
CA MET A 146 -17.89 -20.05 5.47
C MET A 146 -19.40 -20.03 5.22
N LYS A 147 -20.16 -19.23 5.99
CA LYS A 147 -21.63 -19.24 5.94
C LYS A 147 -22.16 -18.29 4.86
N SER A 148 -21.65 -17.07 4.84
CA SER A 148 -22.08 -16.02 3.92
C SER A 148 -21.35 -16.08 2.58
N GLY A 149 -20.17 -16.69 2.53
CA GLY A 149 -19.30 -16.65 1.35
C GLY A 149 -18.75 -15.25 1.07
N GLU A 150 -18.81 -14.32 2.03
CA GLU A 150 -18.33 -12.94 1.89
C GLU A 150 -16.93 -12.77 2.48
N ALA A 151 -16.16 -11.82 1.94
CA ALA A 151 -14.86 -11.47 2.47
C ALA A 151 -15.00 -10.71 3.79
N PHE A 152 -14.16 -11.02 4.76
CA PHE A 152 -14.03 -10.27 6.01
C PHE A 152 -12.56 -10.12 6.41
N ILE A 153 -12.29 -9.11 7.23
CA ILE A 153 -10.97 -8.73 7.74
C ILE A 153 -10.95 -8.79 9.27
N PHE A 154 -9.78 -8.99 9.87
CA PHE A 154 -9.59 -9.13 11.32
C PHE A 154 -8.18 -8.67 11.72
N ASP A 155 -7.84 -8.70 13.01
CA ASP A 155 -6.58 -8.17 13.55
C ASP A 155 -6.32 -6.71 13.12
N VAL A 156 -7.36 -5.88 13.30
CA VAL A 156 -7.40 -4.51 12.80
C VAL A 156 -6.73 -3.52 13.76
N CYS A 157 -6.11 -2.50 13.20
CA CYS A 157 -5.46 -1.43 13.94
C CYS A 157 -5.70 -0.09 13.23
N SER A 158 -6.99 0.21 13.10
CA SER A 158 -7.56 1.23 12.22
C SER A 158 -7.27 2.65 12.67
N PHE A 159 -7.30 3.54 11.68
CA PHE A 159 -7.29 4.99 11.83
C PHE A 159 -7.84 5.61 10.54
N TYR A 160 -8.04 6.93 10.51
CA TYR A 160 -8.36 7.65 9.29
C TYR A 160 -7.07 8.05 8.57
N GLY A 161 -6.76 7.37 7.47
CA GLY A 161 -5.54 7.54 6.68
C GLY A 161 -5.85 7.79 5.20
N HIS A 162 -4.80 7.83 4.38
CA HIS A 162 -4.97 7.70 2.93
C HIS A 162 -5.36 6.25 2.58
N ASN A 163 -6.35 6.05 1.71
CA ASN A 163 -6.88 4.73 1.37
C ASN A 163 -5.83 3.76 0.79
N GLU A 164 -4.82 4.28 0.08
CA GLU A 164 -3.71 3.46 -0.43
C GLU A 164 -2.84 2.83 0.67
N TYR A 165 -2.99 3.26 1.92
CA TYR A 165 -2.26 2.65 3.04
C TYR A 165 -2.55 1.14 3.15
N ASP A 166 -3.82 0.73 3.01
CA ASP A 166 -4.19 -0.69 3.11
C ASP A 166 -3.72 -1.53 1.91
N THR A 167 -3.55 -0.93 0.74
CA THR A 167 -3.08 -1.66 -0.46
C THR A 167 -1.56 -1.77 -0.51
N GLY A 168 -0.84 -1.06 0.37
CA GLY A 168 0.62 -1.00 0.39
C GLY A 168 1.29 -2.36 0.64
N ASN A 169 0.75 -3.19 1.54
CA ASN A 169 1.33 -4.50 1.87
C ASN A 169 1.36 -5.45 0.65
N TRP A 170 0.30 -5.43 -0.14
CA TRP A 170 0.11 -6.24 -1.35
C TRP A 170 1.03 -5.85 -2.52
N ARG A 171 1.85 -4.81 -2.36
CA ARG A 171 2.94 -4.51 -3.29
C ARG A 171 4.05 -5.55 -3.27
N ALA A 172 4.27 -6.23 -2.15
CA ALA A 172 5.35 -7.20 -2.04
C ALA A 172 5.00 -8.49 -2.84
N PRO A 173 5.93 -9.04 -3.65
CA PRO A 173 5.67 -10.19 -4.53
C PRO A 173 5.17 -11.47 -3.83
N ARG A 174 5.35 -11.56 -2.51
CA ARG A 174 4.94 -12.71 -1.68
C ARG A 174 3.42 -12.79 -1.45
N HIS A 175 2.65 -11.74 -1.75
CA HIS A 175 1.22 -11.69 -1.49
C HIS A 175 0.40 -12.11 -2.73
N ARG A 176 -0.74 -12.77 -2.48
CA ARG A 176 -1.61 -13.34 -3.53
C ARG A 176 -2.32 -12.25 -4.35
N LEU A 177 -2.72 -11.17 -3.68
CA LEU A 177 -3.02 -9.90 -4.31
C LEU A 177 -1.69 -9.24 -4.66
N ASN A 178 -1.22 -9.39 -5.90
CA ASN A 178 -0.03 -8.70 -6.38
C ASN A 178 -0.39 -7.40 -7.10
N MET A 179 0.62 -6.56 -7.39
CA MET A 179 0.35 -5.28 -8.06
C MET A 179 -0.29 -5.40 -9.44
N THR A 180 -0.06 -6.48 -10.17
CA THR A 180 -0.72 -6.67 -11.47
C THR A 180 -2.23 -6.81 -11.28
N THR A 181 -2.66 -7.55 -10.26
CA THR A 181 -4.08 -7.70 -9.91
C THR A 181 -4.66 -6.40 -9.37
N LEU A 182 -3.97 -5.73 -8.44
CA LEU A 182 -4.43 -4.45 -7.89
C LEU A 182 -4.53 -3.34 -8.93
N CYS A 183 -3.54 -3.20 -9.81
CA CYS A 183 -3.63 -2.27 -10.93
C CYS A 183 -4.80 -2.64 -11.85
N LYS A 184 -5.07 -3.93 -12.10
CA LYS A 184 -6.24 -4.28 -12.92
C LYS A 184 -7.58 -3.89 -12.27
N LEU A 185 -7.66 -3.87 -10.94
CA LEU A 185 -8.88 -3.57 -10.18
C LEU A 185 -9.08 -2.08 -9.92
N PHE A 186 -8.00 -1.34 -9.65
CA PHE A 186 -8.05 0.06 -9.21
C PHE A 186 -7.53 1.06 -10.23
N CYS A 187 -6.84 0.63 -11.29
CA CYS A 187 -6.32 1.54 -12.30
C CYS A 187 -7.47 1.99 -13.22
N PRO A 188 -7.83 3.28 -13.25
CA PRO A 188 -8.73 3.80 -14.27
C PRO A 188 -8.14 3.52 -15.66
N ASP A 189 -8.99 3.34 -16.67
CA ASP A 189 -8.52 3.04 -18.04
C ASP A 189 -7.52 4.09 -18.56
N THR A 190 -7.64 5.34 -18.09
CA THR A 190 -6.70 6.43 -18.37
C THR A 190 -5.29 6.18 -17.83
N LEU A 191 -5.15 5.70 -16.60
CA LEU A 191 -3.86 5.44 -15.98
C LEU A 191 -3.23 4.14 -16.54
N ARG A 192 -4.08 3.21 -17.02
CA ARG A 192 -3.70 2.07 -17.84
C ARG A 192 -3.08 2.52 -19.16
N GLN A 193 -3.74 3.42 -19.88
CA GLN A 193 -3.22 4.02 -21.12
C GLN A 193 -1.91 4.79 -20.89
N GLU A 194 -1.80 5.58 -19.82
CA GLU A 194 -0.55 6.29 -19.50
C GLU A 194 0.60 5.33 -19.17
N MET A 195 0.34 4.23 -18.45
CA MET A 195 1.34 3.20 -18.18
C MET A 195 1.80 2.49 -19.46
N GLU A 196 0.88 2.21 -20.39
CA GLU A 196 1.18 1.66 -21.72
C GLU A 196 2.08 2.62 -22.51
N LEU A 197 1.68 3.90 -22.59
CA LEU A 197 2.44 4.95 -23.27
C LEU A 197 3.83 5.14 -22.65
N LEU A 198 3.97 5.03 -21.33
CA LEU A 198 5.27 5.10 -20.65
C LEU A 198 6.15 3.88 -20.95
N ARG A 199 5.56 2.69 -21.10
CA ARG A 199 6.29 1.48 -21.51
C ARG A 199 6.75 1.58 -22.96
N GLU A 200 5.89 2.07 -23.85
CA GLU A 200 6.22 2.32 -25.26
C GLU A 200 7.33 3.38 -25.39
N ARG A 201 7.27 4.48 -24.63
CA ARG A 201 8.34 5.50 -24.59
C ARG A 201 9.66 4.96 -24.04
N LYS A 202 9.63 4.02 -23.10
CA LYS A 202 10.84 3.34 -22.60
C LYS A 202 11.39 2.36 -23.63
N ALA A 203 10.53 1.63 -24.35
CA ALA A 203 10.93 0.73 -25.42
C ALA A 203 11.54 1.49 -26.61
N SER A 204 10.97 2.66 -26.97
CA SER A 204 11.51 3.51 -28.04
C SER A 204 12.84 4.16 -27.65
N ARG A 205 13.01 4.59 -26.40
CA ARG A 205 14.31 5.06 -25.87
C ARG A 205 15.34 3.94 -25.79
N GLY A 206 14.96 2.73 -25.37
CA GLY A 206 15.86 1.57 -25.33
C GLY A 206 16.33 1.15 -26.73
N GLY A 207 15.44 1.18 -27.72
CA GLY A 207 15.78 0.91 -29.13
C GLY A 207 16.70 1.97 -29.74
N SER A 208 16.52 3.25 -29.40
CA SER A 208 17.38 4.35 -29.86
C SER A 208 18.81 4.21 -29.34
N VAL A 209 19.00 3.88 -28.06
CA VAL A 209 20.34 3.73 -27.45
C VAL A 209 21.07 2.50 -28.01
N VAL A 210 20.35 1.41 -28.29
CA VAL A 210 20.93 0.21 -28.92
C VAL A 210 21.31 0.47 -30.38
N ALA A 211 20.49 1.24 -31.12
CA ALA A 211 20.79 1.62 -32.50
C ALA A 211 21.98 2.60 -32.59
N GLU A 212 22.06 3.57 -31.68
CA GLU A 212 23.15 4.55 -31.60
C GLU A 212 24.48 3.87 -31.23
N ASN A 213 24.48 2.95 -30.26
CA ASN A 213 25.66 2.16 -29.91
C ASN A 213 26.08 1.19 -31.03
N ALA A 214 25.13 0.63 -31.79
CA ALA A 214 25.43 -0.23 -32.93
C ALA A 214 25.97 0.55 -34.15
N MET A 215 25.57 1.82 -34.31
CA MET A 215 26.16 2.72 -35.31
C MET A 215 27.59 3.11 -34.93
N ILE A 216 27.83 3.46 -33.67
CA ILE A 216 29.17 3.80 -33.17
C ILE A 216 30.13 2.62 -33.34
N ALA A 217 29.71 1.40 -32.99
CA ALA A 217 30.54 0.20 -33.11
C ALA A 217 30.92 -0.16 -34.56
N LYS A 218 30.05 0.16 -35.54
CA LYS A 218 30.33 -0.08 -36.97
C LYS A 218 31.27 0.95 -37.57
N ASN A 219 31.22 2.19 -37.10
CA ASN A 219 32.14 3.23 -37.57
C ASN A 219 33.55 3.02 -37.00
N THR A 220 33.66 2.55 -35.75
CA THR A 220 34.98 2.20 -35.17
C THR A 220 35.61 0.99 -35.86
N SER A 221 34.83 -0.01 -36.31
CA SER A 221 35.39 -1.16 -37.02
C SER A 221 35.85 -0.82 -38.44
N SER A 222 35.22 0.15 -39.11
CA SER A 222 35.67 0.60 -40.43
C SER A 222 36.91 1.47 -40.36
N GLU A 223 37.06 2.28 -39.31
CA GLU A 223 38.27 3.08 -39.07
C GLU A 223 39.47 2.17 -38.72
N GLU A 224 39.25 1.09 -37.96
CA GLU A 224 40.29 0.09 -37.63
C GLU A 224 40.69 -0.80 -38.83
N GLU A 225 39.79 -1.02 -39.80
CA GLU A 225 40.09 -1.74 -41.05
C GLU A 225 40.85 -0.85 -42.06
N GLU A 226 40.52 0.45 -42.15
CA GLU A 226 41.28 1.41 -42.99
C GLU A 226 42.69 1.67 -42.44
N GLU A 227 42.88 1.75 -41.11
CA GLU A 227 44.23 1.89 -40.52
C GLU A 227 45.11 0.64 -40.71
N GLN A 228 44.52 -0.57 -40.78
CA GLN A 228 45.28 -1.80 -41.04
C GLN A 228 45.69 -1.95 -42.53
N GLU A 229 44.86 -1.49 -43.47
CA GLU A 229 45.23 -1.49 -44.89
C GLU A 229 46.31 -0.43 -45.21
N GLU A 230 46.32 0.71 -44.52
CA GLU A 230 47.40 1.71 -44.67
C GLU A 230 48.74 1.25 -44.04
N GLU A 231 48.73 0.52 -42.92
CA GLU A 231 49.95 -0.05 -42.33
C GLU A 231 50.56 -1.20 -43.16
N GLU A 232 49.75 -2.03 -43.83
CA GLU A 232 50.26 -3.10 -44.71
C GLU A 232 50.84 -2.56 -46.03
N GLU A 233 50.38 -1.41 -46.56
CA GLU A 233 50.98 -0.78 -47.75
C GLU A 233 52.30 -0.03 -47.47
N GLU A 234 52.60 0.36 -46.22
CA GLU A 234 53.89 0.96 -45.85
C GLU A 234 55.00 -0.08 -45.60
N GLU A 235 54.69 -1.33 -45.25
CA GLU A 235 55.69 -2.39 -45.07
C GLU A 235 56.18 -3.05 -46.39
N GLU A 236 55.52 -2.81 -47.53
CA GLU A 236 55.89 -3.38 -48.84
C GLU A 236 56.72 -2.44 -49.77
N LYS A 237 57.22 -1.30 -49.29
CA LYS A 237 58.11 -0.38 -50.06
C LYS A 237 59.51 -0.21 -49.46
#